data_AF-A0A1Y5RCG1-F1
#
_entry.id   AF-A0A1Y5RCG1-F1
#
_cell.length_a   1.000
_cell.length_b   1.000
_cell.length_c   1.000
_cell.angle_alpha   90.00
_cell.angle_beta   90.00
_cell.angle_gamma   90.00
#
_symmetry.space_group_name_H-M   'P 1'
#
loop_
_entity.id
_entity.type
_entity.pdbx_description
1 polymer ?
#
loop_
_entity_poly.entity_id
_entity_poly.type
_entity_poly.pdbx_seq_one_letter_code
_entity_poly.pdbx_strand_id
1 'polypeptide(L)'
;MRLWGDRPRSSVRVGRPTHVKSIRELDPSFRPRWHKLEVRLFLAMILLVLLLITGISLERAWLASIGFYALGGSFVVMFLLKWGTNVLVTLGYWFPALALTAARLDAWLERDLDWRK
;
A
#
# COMPACT_ATOMS: atom_id res chain seq x y z
N MET A 1 -7.29 53.83 34.30
CA MET A 1 -7.26 52.36 34.49
C MET A 1 -8.45 51.80 33.74
N ARG A 2 -8.39 50.86 32.79
CA ARG A 2 -7.39 49.89 32.35
C ARG A 2 -7.66 49.69 30.85
N LEU A 3 -6.66 49.98 30.01
CA LEU A 3 -6.72 49.85 28.55
C LEU A 3 -6.83 48.37 28.19
N TRP A 4 -7.93 47.97 27.55
CA TRP A 4 -8.06 46.64 26.94
C TRP A 4 -7.20 46.64 25.68
N GLY A 5 -6.06 45.96 25.76
CA GLY A 5 -5.13 45.78 24.66
C GLY A 5 -5.76 44.95 23.55
N ASP A 6 -5.91 45.58 22.39
CA ASP A 6 -6.07 44.92 21.11
C ASP A 6 -4.91 43.96 20.89
N ARG A 7 -5.17 42.65 20.96
CA ARG A 7 -4.22 41.66 20.48
C ARG A 7 -4.31 41.61 18.95
N PRO A 8 -3.19 41.65 18.22
CA PRO A 8 -3.20 41.43 16.79
C PRO A 8 -3.66 39.99 16.53
N ARG A 9 -4.78 39.85 15.81
CA ARG A 9 -5.19 38.56 15.22
C ARG A 9 -4.09 38.19 14.22
N SER A 10 -3.20 37.29 14.61
CA SER A 10 -2.33 36.60 13.67
C SER A 10 -3.24 35.86 12.70
N SER A 11 -3.40 36.42 11.51
CA SER A 11 -4.00 35.74 10.38
C SER A 11 -3.10 34.55 10.07
N VAL A 12 -3.38 33.41 10.68
CA VAL A 12 -2.87 32.12 10.23
C VAL A 12 -3.30 32.02 8.78
N ARG A 13 -2.37 32.29 7.86
CA ARG A 13 -2.55 31.99 6.46
C ARG A 13 -2.68 30.48 6.40
N VAL A 14 -3.92 29.99 6.48
CA VAL A 14 -4.27 28.66 6.06
C VAL A 14 -3.90 28.62 4.60
N GLY A 15 -2.69 28.13 4.32
CA GLY A 15 -2.25 27.87 2.96
C GLY A 15 -3.34 27.01 2.35
N ARG A 16 -4.02 27.53 1.34
CA ARG A 16 -4.94 26.73 0.53
C ARG A 16 -4.15 25.49 0.13
N PRO A 17 -4.72 24.27 0.22
CA PRO A 17 -4.06 23.09 -0.30
C PRO A 17 -3.73 23.36 -1.76
N THR A 18 -2.45 23.61 -2.03
CA THR A 18 -1.93 23.94 -3.34
C THR A 18 -2.09 22.69 -4.18
N HIS A 19 -3.08 22.72 -5.07
CA HIS A 19 -3.20 21.87 -6.25
C HIS A 19 -2.89 20.40 -5.98
N VAL A 20 -3.94 19.63 -5.65
CA VAL A 20 -3.88 18.16 -5.67
C VAL A 20 -3.45 17.76 -7.08
N LYS A 21 -2.18 17.40 -7.25
CA LYS A 21 -1.68 16.89 -8.52
C LYS A 21 -2.44 15.62 -8.82
N SER A 22 -3.28 15.64 -9.87
CA SER A 22 -4.01 14.45 -10.26
C SER A 22 -3.01 13.32 -10.55
N ILE A 23 -3.41 12.06 -10.36
CA ILE A 23 -2.56 10.87 -10.60
C ILE A 23 -1.92 10.87 -12.01
N ARG A 24 -2.47 11.63 -12.97
CA ARG A 24 -1.91 11.85 -14.31
C ARG A 24 -0.69 12.78 -14.36
N GLU A 25 -0.45 13.57 -13.33
CA GLU A 25 0.72 14.48 -13.18
C GLU A 25 1.86 13.83 -12.39
N LEU A 26 1.68 12.60 -11.90
CA LEU A 26 2.79 11.80 -11.41
C LEU A 26 3.70 11.46 -12.59
N ASP A 27 4.96 11.84 -12.45
CA ASP A 27 6.05 11.50 -13.37
C ASP A 27 5.96 10.01 -13.77
N PRO A 28 6.03 9.64 -15.06
CA PRO A 28 5.93 8.23 -15.49
C PRO A 28 7.02 7.33 -14.87
N SER A 29 8.08 7.93 -14.31
CA SER A 29 9.12 7.24 -13.56
C SER A 29 8.77 7.00 -12.08
N PHE A 30 7.62 7.48 -11.60
CA PHE A 30 7.20 7.38 -10.22
C PHE A 30 6.88 5.92 -9.85
N ARG A 31 7.76 5.30 -9.05
CA ARG A 31 7.57 3.93 -8.53
C ARG A 31 7.07 3.98 -7.09
N PRO A 32 5.79 3.66 -6.84
CA PRO A 32 5.27 3.67 -5.48
C PRO A 32 5.92 2.58 -4.61
N ARG A 33 5.90 2.75 -3.29
CA ARG A 33 6.61 1.85 -2.36
C ARG A 33 6.06 0.42 -2.38
N TRP A 34 4.77 0.23 -2.65
CA TRP A 34 4.18 -1.10 -2.82
C TRP A 34 4.77 -1.85 -4.02
N HIS A 35 5.28 -1.16 -5.04
CA HIS A 35 6.01 -1.81 -6.13
C HIS A 35 7.32 -2.45 -5.64
N LYS A 36 8.01 -1.84 -4.66
CA LYS A 36 9.18 -2.51 -4.02
C LYS A 36 8.75 -3.74 -3.22
N LEU A 37 7.56 -3.70 -2.61
CA LEU A 37 7.00 -4.83 -1.88
C LEU A 37 6.63 -5.97 -2.85
N GLU A 38 6.02 -5.63 -3.98
CA GLU A 38 5.68 -6.55 -5.08
C GLU A 38 6.94 -7.21 -5.64
N VAL A 39 8.00 -6.44 -5.94
CA VAL A 39 9.28 -6.98 -6.39
C VAL A 39 9.90 -7.90 -5.35
N ARG A 40 9.86 -7.54 -4.06
CA ARG A 40 10.37 -8.40 -2.97
C ARG A 40 9.57 -9.70 -2.84
N LEU A 41 8.24 -9.63 -2.94
CA LEU A 41 7.34 -10.79 -2.94
C LEU A 41 7.64 -11.70 -4.13
N PHE A 42 7.82 -11.13 -5.32
CA PHE A 42 8.16 -11.88 -6.52
C PHE A 42 9.51 -12.60 -6.38
N LEU A 43 10.52 -11.91 -5.83
CA LEU A 43 11.82 -12.51 -5.54
C LEU A 43 11.70 -13.65 -4.52
N ALA A 44 10.90 -13.46 -3.47
CA ALA A 44 10.63 -14.50 -2.48
C ALA A 44 9.92 -15.71 -3.10
N MET A 45 8.97 -15.51 -4.02
CA MET A 45 8.32 -16.61 -4.75
C MET A 45 9.32 -17.41 -5.58
N ILE A 46 10.25 -16.75 -6.28
CA ILE A 46 11.31 -17.44 -7.03
C ILE A 46 12.14 -18.32 -6.09
N LEU A 47 12.54 -17.79 -4.93
CA LEU A 47 13.29 -18.56 -3.93
C LEU A 47 12.49 -19.76 -3.40
N LEU A 48 11.18 -19.60 -3.18
CA LEU A 48 10.31 -20.70 -2.74
C LEU A 48 10.15 -21.78 -3.80
N VAL A 49 10.11 -21.42 -5.08
CA VAL A 49 10.12 -22.39 -6.19
C VAL A 49 11.43 -23.17 -6.21
N LEU A 50 12.56 -22.48 -6.05
CA LEU A 50 13.87 -23.16 -5.96
C LEU A 50 13.93 -24.11 -4.76
N LEU A 51 13.38 -23.70 -3.61
CA LEU A 51 13.28 -24.56 -2.42
C LEU A 51 12.41 -25.79 -2.68
N LEU A 52 11.28 -25.62 -3.37
CA LEU A 52 10.38 -26.72 -3.76
C LEU A 52 11.12 -27.72 -4.66
N ILE A 53 11.78 -27.23 -5.72
CA ILE A 53 12.54 -28.06 -6.67
C ILE A 53 13.64 -28.82 -5.91
N THR A 54 14.39 -28.13 -5.06
CA THR A 54 15.47 -28.74 -4.26
C THR A 54 14.93 -29.79 -3.30
N GLY A 55 13.78 -29.54 -2.67
CA GLY A 55 13.11 -30.49 -1.77
C GLY A 55 12.64 -31.75 -2.50
N ILE A 56 12.11 -31.60 -3.72
CA ILE A 56 11.72 -32.71 -4.60
C ILE A 56 12.96 -33.51 -5.03
N SER A 57 14.03 -32.84 -5.48
CA SER A 57 15.27 -33.49 -5.92
C SER A 57 15.98 -34.26 -4.80
N LEU A 58 15.83 -33.82 -3.55
CA LEU A 58 16.38 -34.50 -2.37
C LEU A 58 15.44 -35.59 -1.81
N GLU A 59 14.29 -35.82 -2.46
CA GLU A 59 13.21 -36.73 -2.00
C GLU A 59 12.74 -36.45 -0.55
N ARG A 60 12.93 -35.22 -0.07
CA ARG A 60 12.52 -34.80 1.27
C ARG A 60 11.12 -34.22 1.23
N ALA A 61 10.13 -35.08 1.43
CA ALA A 61 8.70 -34.73 1.39
C ALA A 61 8.32 -33.54 2.30
N TRP A 62 8.95 -33.40 3.47
CA TRP A 62 8.67 -32.30 4.39
C TRP A 62 9.14 -30.94 3.84
N LEU A 63 10.29 -30.89 3.16
CA LEU A 63 10.82 -29.69 2.50
C LEU A 63 9.92 -29.28 1.33
N ALA A 64 9.50 -30.24 0.51
CA ALA A 64 8.56 -30.01 -0.58
C ALA A 64 7.21 -29.49 -0.06
N SER A 65 6.73 -30.01 1.06
CA SER A 65 5.48 -29.55 1.69
C SER A 65 5.58 -28.09 2.15
N ILE A 66 6.67 -27.72 2.83
CA ILE A 66 6.91 -26.33 3.25
C ILE A 66 6.95 -25.39 2.04
N GLY A 67 7.69 -25.78 0.99
CA GLY A 67 7.76 -25.02 -0.26
C GLY A 67 6.39 -24.79 -0.88
N PHE A 68 5.56 -25.84 -0.94
CA PHE A 68 4.21 -25.78 -1.52
C PHE A 68 3.28 -24.85 -0.74
N TYR A 69 3.20 -24.99 0.58
CA TYR A 69 2.34 -24.13 1.40
C TYR A 69 2.82 -22.67 1.41
N ALA A 70 4.13 -22.44 1.45
CA ALA A 70 4.69 -21.09 1.37
C ALA A 70 4.42 -20.44 0.01
N LEU A 71 4.49 -21.20 -1.08
CA LEU A 71 4.10 -20.74 -2.42
C LEU A 71 2.62 -20.37 -2.48
N GLY A 72 1.74 -21.22 -1.94
CA GLY A 72 0.30 -20.91 -1.85
C GLY A 72 0.04 -19.61 -1.06
N GLY A 73 0.66 -19.46 0.11
CA GLY A 73 0.53 -18.26 0.94
C GLY A 73 1.01 -16.99 0.24
N SER A 74 2.18 -17.04 -0.40
CA SER A 74 2.71 -15.90 -1.16
C SER A 74 1.81 -15.51 -2.35
N PHE A 75 1.17 -16.49 -3.00
CA PHE A 75 0.19 -16.23 -4.05
C PHE A 75 -1.05 -15.50 -3.53
N VAL A 76 -1.58 -15.91 -2.38
CA VAL A 76 -2.71 -15.23 -1.72
C VAL A 76 -2.36 -13.80 -1.36
N VAL A 77 -1.16 -13.56 -0.81
CA VAL A 77 -0.69 -12.21 -0.48
C VAL A 77 -0.56 -11.35 -1.74
N MET A 78 0.02 -11.87 -2.82
CA MET A 78 0.09 -11.15 -4.10
C MET A 78 -1.30 -10.84 -4.67
N PHE A 79 -2.22 -11.80 -4.58
CA PHE A 79 -3.60 -11.63 -5.01
C PHE A 79 -4.27 -10.51 -4.22
N LEU A 80 -4.14 -10.51 -2.89
CA LEU A 80 -4.62 -9.42 -2.01
C LEU A 80 -3.96 -8.08 -2.33
N LEU A 81 -2.66 -8.05 -2.66
CA LEU A 81 -1.99 -6.79 -2.99
C LEU A 81 -2.54 -6.18 -4.29
N LYS A 82 -2.85 -7.03 -5.28
CA LYS A 82 -3.26 -6.61 -6.63
C LYS A 82 -4.75 -6.41 -6.78
N TRP A 83 -5.54 -7.25 -6.12
CA TRP A 83 -7.00 -7.25 -6.19
C TRP A 83 -7.66 -6.71 -4.93
N GLY A 84 -6.95 -6.63 -3.80
CA GLY A 84 -7.53 -6.20 -2.53
C GLY A 84 -8.18 -4.83 -2.60
N THR A 85 -7.58 -3.87 -3.32
CA THR A 85 -8.18 -2.55 -3.52
C THR A 85 -9.45 -2.62 -4.36
N ASN A 86 -9.46 -3.38 -5.45
CA ASN A 86 -10.65 -3.57 -6.30
C ASN A 86 -11.78 -4.30 -5.55
N VAL A 87 -11.41 -5.31 -4.76
CA VAL A 87 -12.33 -6.07 -3.90
C VAL A 87 -12.86 -5.17 -2.79
N LEU A 88 -12.03 -4.34 -2.15
CA LEU A 88 -12.49 -3.36 -1.15
C LEU A 88 -13.44 -2.33 -1.76
N VAL A 89 -13.19 -1.86 -2.98
CA VAL A 89 -14.07 -0.90 -3.67
C VAL A 89 -15.42 -1.56 -3.99
N THR A 90 -15.40 -2.82 -4.44
CA THR A 90 -16.62 -3.58 -4.76
C THR A 90 -17.40 -3.91 -3.49
N LEU A 91 -16.73 -4.34 -2.41
CA LEU A 91 -17.35 -4.54 -1.10
C LEU A 91 -17.84 -3.24 -0.47
N GLY A 92 -17.13 -2.13 -0.70
CA GLY A 92 -17.49 -0.80 -0.24
C GLY A 92 -18.82 -0.30 -0.82
N TYR A 93 -19.19 -0.76 -2.02
CA TYR A 93 -20.50 -0.49 -2.61
C TYR A 93 -21.64 -1.08 -1.77
N TRP A 94 -21.42 -2.27 -1.20
CA TRP A 94 -22.40 -2.96 -0.35
C TRP A 94 -22.31 -2.55 1.12
N PHE A 95 -21.13 -2.10 1.57
CA PHE A 95 -20.87 -1.70 2.95
C PHE A 95 -20.17 -0.34 3.01
N PRO A 96 -20.90 0.77 3.28
CA PRO A 96 -20.33 2.12 3.30
C PRO A 96 -19.23 2.32 4.36
N ALA A 97 -19.23 1.52 5.44
CA ALA A 97 -18.15 1.50 6.42
C ALA A 97 -16.80 1.03 5.82
N LEU A 98 -16.84 0.08 4.87
CA LEU A 98 -15.66 -0.39 4.13
C LEU A 98 -15.19 0.64 3.10
N ALA A 99 -16.12 1.37 2.47
CA ALA A 99 -15.79 2.47 1.57
C ALA A 99 -15.03 3.60 2.29
N LEU A 100 -15.42 3.94 3.53
CA LEU A 100 -14.70 4.90 4.37
C LEU A 100 -13.29 4.44 4.74
N THR A 101 -13.08 3.13 4.92
CA THR A 101 -11.75 2.57 5.19
C THR A 101 -10.90 2.55 3.93
N ALA A 102 -11.47 2.23 2.76
CA ALA A 102 -10.80 2.36 1.47
C ALA A 102 -10.37 3.81 1.18
N ALA A 103 -11.27 4.77 1.39
CA ALA A 103 -10.96 6.20 1.22
C ALA A 103 -9.89 6.69 2.22
N ARG A 104 -9.88 6.18 3.45
CA ARG A 104 -8.79 6.43 4.41
C ARG A 104 -7.47 5.81 3.97
N LEU A 105 -7.51 4.62 3.37
CA LEU A 105 -6.33 3.93 2.85
C LEU A 105 -5.74 4.71 1.66
N ASP A 106 -6.58 5.19 0.75
CA ASP A 106 -6.18 6.06 -0.36
C ASP A 106 -5.61 7.39 0.13
N ALA A 107 -6.27 8.05 1.08
CA ALA A 107 -5.75 9.28 1.68
C ALA A 107 -4.43 9.05 2.44
N TRP A 108 -4.23 7.86 3.00
CA TRP A 108 -2.96 7.48 3.64
C TRP A 108 -1.87 7.18 2.61
N LEU A 109 -2.22 6.53 1.50
CA LEU A 109 -1.34 6.30 0.35
C LEU A 109 -0.91 7.63 -0.28
N GLU A 110 -1.84 8.55 -0.55
CA GLU A 110 -1.57 9.92 -1.00
C GLU A 110 -0.68 10.68 -0.03
N ARG A 111 -0.92 10.54 1.28
CA ARG A 111 -0.07 11.15 2.28
C ARG A 111 1.33 10.56 2.20
N ASP A 112 1.53 9.24 2.23
CA ASP A 112 2.86 8.59 2.11
C ASP A 112 3.61 8.94 0.80
N LEU A 113 2.88 9.32 -0.26
CA LEU A 113 3.44 9.81 -1.52
C LEU A 113 4.05 11.22 -1.40
N ASP A 114 3.56 12.08 -0.51
CA ASP A 114 3.98 13.49 -0.36
C ASP A 114 5.24 13.69 0.50
N TRP A 115 5.77 12.65 1.15
CA TRP A 115 6.83 12.79 2.19
C TRP A 115 8.27 12.87 1.66
N ARG A 116 8.48 13.07 0.35
CA ARG A 116 9.81 13.24 -0.27
C ARG A 116 9.94 14.57 -1.00
N LYS A 117 9.59 15.67 -0.34
CA LYS A 117 10.14 17.00 -0.65
C LYS A 117 11.05 17.45 0.47
#